data_AF-A0A161WDH4-F1
#
_entry.id   AF-A0A161WDH4-F1
#
_cell.length_a   1.000
_cell.length_b   1.000
_cell.length_c   1.000
_cell.angle_alpha   90.00
_cell.angle_beta   90.00
_cell.angle_gamma   90.00
#
_symmetry.space_group_name_H-M   'P 1'
#
loop_
_entity.id
_entity.type
_entity.pdbx_description
1 polymer ?
#
loop_
_entity_poly.entity_id
_entity_poly.type
_entity_poly.pdbx_seq_one_letter_code
_entity_poly.pdbx_strand_id
1 'polypeptide(L)'
;MSGEVSLNLRDLLNLLKKRSKFILAVTVGATVVSGILTFSLIKPTYEAKTTIVIGKAAETNDKSQYNYNDIMMFQKLVKTYSEIGKSRVVAENASMNLGDVSPEQIQKVLKVTPQVDTQIVELKVVSNSPEKAYLMMNAVSNSFIQESKRIYPSGNIQVMDGAKIPERPVKPNKALNLVAAFVIGLMASIGLSFALEYMDSTIKSEEDINKYLELPVVGIVPKNAEI
;
A
#
# COMPACT_ATOMS: atom_id res chain seq x y z
N MET A 1 -3.09 -47.20 24.01
CA MET A 1 -2.38 -45.96 24.38
C MET A 1 -1.95 -45.28 23.09
N SER A 2 -2.45 -44.08 22.87
CA SER A 2 -1.97 -43.03 21.96
C SER A 2 -1.49 -43.48 20.58
N GLY A 3 -2.44 -43.75 19.67
CA GLY A 3 -2.17 -43.66 18.25
C GLY A 3 -1.89 -42.21 17.91
N GLU A 4 -0.63 -41.80 18.00
CA GLU A 4 -0.18 -40.52 17.48
C GLU A 4 -0.60 -40.48 16.02
N VAL A 5 -1.49 -39.54 15.67
CA VAL A 5 -1.71 -39.15 14.28
C VAL A 5 -0.41 -38.50 13.85
N SER A 6 0.61 -39.31 13.53
CA SER A 6 1.84 -38.84 12.93
C SER A 6 1.49 -38.46 11.50
N LEU A 7 1.02 -37.23 11.31
CA LEU A 7 0.91 -36.59 10.01
C LEU A 7 2.30 -36.60 9.39
N ASN A 8 2.60 -37.64 8.62
CA ASN A 8 3.85 -37.74 7.92
C ASN A 8 3.90 -36.63 6.87
N LEU A 9 5.03 -35.91 6.79
CA LEU A 9 5.25 -34.88 5.77
C LEU A 9 5.02 -35.42 4.34
N ARG A 10 5.26 -36.71 4.14
CA ARG A 10 5.00 -37.40 2.87
C ARG A 10 3.51 -37.44 2.51
N ASP A 11 2.65 -37.64 3.49
CA ASP A 11 1.20 -37.72 3.27
C ASP A 11 0.63 -36.33 2.95
N LEU A 12 1.14 -35.28 3.62
CA LEU A 12 0.82 -33.88 3.29
C LEU A 12 1.23 -33.52 1.85
N LEU A 13 2.42 -33.94 1.41
CA LEU A 13 2.90 -33.69 0.04
C LEU A 13 2.11 -34.47 -1.01
N ASN A 14 1.72 -35.72 -0.71
CA ASN A 14 0.90 -36.54 -1.60
C ASN A 14 -0.51 -35.97 -1.77
N LEU A 15 -1.10 -35.44 -0.68
CA LEU A 15 -2.39 -34.77 -0.70
C LEU A 15 -2.37 -33.50 -1.56
N LEU A 16 -1.34 -32.67 -1.41
CA LEU A 16 -1.11 -31.49 -2.26
C LEU A 16 -0.97 -31.85 -3.74
N LYS A 17 -0.22 -32.92 -4.08
CA LYS A 17 -0.10 -33.40 -5.45
C LYS A 17 -1.43 -33.87 -6.04
N LYS A 18 -2.18 -34.66 -5.28
CA LYS A 18 -3.49 -35.23 -5.68
C LYS A 18 -4.51 -34.14 -6.03
N ARG A 19 -4.53 -33.04 -5.28
CA ARG A 19 -5.44 -31.90 -5.49
C ARG A 19 -4.79 -30.68 -6.17
N SER A 20 -3.60 -30.83 -6.77
CA SER A 20 -2.86 -29.74 -7.42
C SER A 20 -3.66 -28.96 -8.46
N LYS A 21 -4.47 -29.65 -9.28
CA LYS A 21 -5.35 -29.01 -10.27
C LYS A 21 -6.42 -28.12 -9.62
N PHE A 22 -6.98 -28.55 -8.49
CA PHE A 22 -7.96 -27.77 -7.73
C PHE A 22 -7.29 -26.54 -7.09
N ILE A 23 -6.14 -26.74 -6.44
CA ILE A 23 -5.36 -25.66 -5.83
C ILE A 23 -4.99 -24.61 -6.88
N LEU A 24 -4.51 -25.06 -8.05
CA LEU A 24 -4.17 -24.18 -9.17
C LEU A 24 -5.40 -23.42 -9.68
N ALA A 25 -6.53 -24.10 -9.90
CA ALA A 25 -7.76 -23.47 -10.40
C ALA A 25 -8.28 -22.38 -9.44
N VAL A 26 -8.32 -22.66 -8.15
CA VAL A 26 -8.77 -21.69 -7.14
C VAL A 26 -7.81 -20.51 -7.04
N THR A 27 -6.50 -20.77 -7.04
CA THR A 27 -5.47 -19.71 -6.96
C THR A 27 -5.51 -18.80 -8.19
N VAL A 28 -5.59 -19.39 -9.39
CA VAL A 28 -5.72 -18.63 -10.64
C VAL A 28 -7.02 -17.84 -10.66
N GLY A 29 -8.15 -18.46 -10.28
CA GLY A 29 -9.44 -17.78 -10.18
C GLY A 29 -9.40 -16.57 -9.25
N ALA A 30 -8.86 -16.72 -8.04
CA ALA A 30 -8.68 -15.63 -7.08
C ALA A 30 -7.80 -14.50 -7.64
N THR A 31 -6.72 -14.86 -8.34
CA THR A 31 -5.81 -13.89 -8.95
C THR A 31 -6.48 -13.12 -10.09
N VAL A 32 -7.25 -13.80 -10.94
CA VAL A 32 -8.03 -13.17 -12.03
C VAL A 32 -9.08 -12.21 -11.47
N VAL A 33 -9.85 -12.64 -10.46
CA VAL A 33 -10.84 -11.79 -9.79
C VAL A 33 -10.17 -10.55 -9.20
N SER A 34 -9.04 -10.71 -8.49
CA SER A 34 -8.29 -9.58 -7.94
C SER A 34 -7.75 -8.64 -9.03
N GLY A 35 -7.30 -9.20 -10.15
CA GLY A 35 -6.90 -8.44 -11.33
C GLY A 35 -8.04 -7.60 -11.88
N ILE A 36 -9.21 -8.18 -12.09
CA ILE A 36 -10.41 -7.46 -12.56
C ILE A 36 -10.78 -6.34 -11.59
N LEU A 37 -10.83 -6.64 -10.28
CA LEU A 37 -11.13 -5.62 -9.26
C LEU A 37 -10.11 -4.48 -9.27
N THR A 38 -8.83 -4.80 -9.38
CA THR A 38 -7.75 -3.80 -9.35
C THR A 38 -7.72 -2.94 -10.62
N PHE A 39 -7.96 -3.53 -11.79
CA PHE A 39 -7.86 -2.81 -13.07
C PHE A 39 -9.14 -2.05 -13.43
N SER A 40 -10.32 -2.54 -13.02
CA SER A 40 -11.60 -1.97 -13.44
C SER A 40 -12.29 -1.13 -12.38
N LEU A 41 -12.21 -1.50 -11.09
CA LEU A 41 -12.97 -0.80 -10.04
C LEU A 41 -12.14 0.28 -9.33
N ILE A 42 -10.84 0.07 -9.14
CA ILE A 42 -9.99 1.01 -8.38
C ILE A 42 -9.48 2.11 -9.32
N LYS A 43 -9.97 3.33 -9.11
CA LYS A 43 -9.55 4.50 -9.89
C LYS A 43 -8.05 4.78 -9.68
N PRO A 44 -7.29 5.07 -10.75
CA PRO A 44 -5.90 5.48 -10.61
C PRO A 44 -5.81 6.75 -9.76
N THR A 45 -4.80 6.82 -8.92
CA THR A 45 -4.51 7.99 -8.10
C THR A 45 -3.12 8.50 -8.45
N TYR A 46 -3.03 9.79 -8.69
CA TYR A 46 -1.84 10.51 -9.07
C TYR A 46 -1.38 11.39 -7.92
N GLU A 47 -0.07 11.54 -7.78
CA GLU A 47 0.56 12.35 -6.72
C GLU A 47 1.37 13.46 -7.37
N ALA A 48 1.10 14.70 -6.98
CA ALA A 48 1.96 15.84 -7.28
C ALA A 48 2.68 16.25 -5.99
N LYS A 49 3.95 16.65 -6.12
CA LYS A 49 4.79 17.03 -4.99
C LYS A 49 5.52 18.33 -5.22
N THR A 50 5.77 19.08 -4.16
CA THR A 50 6.65 20.25 -4.17
C THR A 50 7.57 20.16 -2.97
N THR A 51 8.86 20.42 -3.20
CA THR A 51 9.88 20.40 -2.17
C THR A 51 10.32 21.83 -1.88
N ILE A 52 10.26 22.21 -0.60
CA ILE A 52 10.56 23.57 -0.16
C ILE A 52 11.67 23.53 0.89
N VAL A 53 12.65 24.41 0.72
CA VAL A 53 13.76 24.62 1.65
C VAL A 53 13.47 25.83 2.52
N ILE A 54 13.67 25.68 3.81
CA ILE A 54 13.45 26.71 4.83
C ILE A 54 14.79 27.05 5.46
N GLY A 55 15.20 28.30 5.33
CA GLY A 55 16.45 28.79 5.88
C GLY A 55 16.33 30.17 6.50
N LYS A 56 17.48 30.68 6.96
CA LYS A 56 17.65 32.09 7.33
C LYS A 56 17.95 32.87 6.04
N ALA A 57 17.38 34.06 5.89
CA ALA A 57 17.86 34.99 4.86
C ALA A 57 19.33 35.30 5.16
N ALA A 58 20.21 35.09 4.19
CA ALA A 58 21.62 35.41 4.37
C ALA A 58 21.75 36.94 4.49
N GLU A 59 22.00 37.44 5.69
CA GLU A 59 22.47 38.80 5.86
C GLU A 59 23.93 38.85 5.41
N THR A 60 24.21 39.72 4.43
CA THR A 60 25.42 39.75 3.58
C THR A 60 26.76 39.88 4.33
N ASN A 61 26.78 39.99 5.66
CA ASN A 61 27.98 40.28 6.46
C ASN A 61 28.26 39.29 7.60
N ASP A 62 27.45 38.26 7.81
CA ASP A 62 27.64 37.38 8.96
C ASP A 62 28.18 36.00 8.53
N LYS A 63 29.49 35.78 8.71
CA LYS A 63 30.11 34.45 8.65
C LYS A 63 29.71 33.68 9.92
N SER A 64 28.41 33.47 10.12
CA SER A 64 27.91 32.74 11.27
C SER A 64 28.29 31.27 11.13
N GLN A 65 29.27 30.84 11.92
CA GLN A 65 29.54 29.43 12.15
C GLN A 65 28.27 28.82 12.74
N TYR A 66 27.61 27.92 12.01
CA TYR A 66 26.39 27.26 12.48
C TYR A 66 26.64 26.59 13.83
N ASN A 67 25.94 27.04 14.87
CA ASN A 67 26.03 26.47 16.20
C ASN A 67 24.99 25.34 16.36
N TYR A 68 25.19 24.44 17.32
CA TYR A 68 24.24 23.36 17.64
C TYR A 68 22.82 23.88 17.91
N ASN A 69 22.71 25.05 18.55
CA ASN A 69 21.44 25.73 18.80
C ASN A 69 20.72 26.14 17.51
N ASP A 70 21.46 26.51 16.46
CA ASP A 70 20.89 26.87 15.16
C ASP A 70 20.31 25.63 14.48
N ILE A 71 20.99 24.49 14.58
CA ILE A 71 20.51 23.20 14.04
C ILE A 71 19.19 22.81 14.69
N MET A 72 19.11 22.86 16.02
CA MET A 72 17.86 22.59 16.75
C MET A 72 16.74 23.57 16.40
N MET A 73 17.08 24.85 16.22
CA MET A 73 16.13 25.87 15.78
C MET A 73 15.60 25.56 14.38
N PHE A 74 16.46 25.20 13.43
CA PHE A 74 16.02 24.81 12.08
C PHE A 74 15.09 23.60 12.09
N GLN A 75 15.38 22.58 12.89
CA GLN A 75 14.49 21.42 13.03
C GLN A 75 13.11 21.81 13.60
N LYS A 76 13.06 22.76 14.55
CA LYS A 76 11.80 23.31 15.08
C LYS A 76 11.08 24.15 14.02
N LEU A 77 11.80 24.98 13.27
CA LEU A 77 11.23 25.77 12.18
C LEU A 77 10.59 24.87 11.14
N VAL A 78 11.29 23.84 10.65
CA VAL A 78 10.73 22.88 9.68
C VAL A 78 9.42 22.26 10.16
N LYS A 79 9.31 21.94 11.46
CA LYS A 79 8.04 21.50 12.07
C LYS A 79 6.98 22.60 12.10
N THR A 80 7.33 23.82 12.52
CA THR A 80 6.41 24.97 12.53
C THR A 80 5.87 25.27 11.13
N TYR A 81 6.72 25.35 10.12
CA TYR A 81 6.30 25.53 8.73
C TYR A 81 5.47 24.35 8.24
N SER A 82 5.76 23.12 8.66
CA SER A 82 4.89 21.98 8.34
C SER A 82 3.48 22.15 8.89
N GLU A 83 3.32 22.71 10.09
CA GLU A 83 2.01 23.03 10.67
C GLU A 83 1.31 24.20 9.95
N ILE A 84 2.07 25.21 9.50
CA ILE A 84 1.54 26.28 8.63
C ILE A 84 0.96 25.68 7.35
N GLY A 85 1.69 24.76 6.70
CA GLY A 85 1.23 24.09 5.49
C GLY A 85 -0.04 23.27 5.67
N LYS A 86 -0.29 22.71 6.87
CA LYS A 86 -1.52 21.97 7.21
C LYS A 86 -2.68 22.87 7.63
N SER A 87 -2.43 24.15 7.88
CA SER A 87 -3.41 25.07 8.41
C SER A 87 -4.61 25.22 7.48
N ARG A 88 -5.77 25.53 8.06
CA ARG A 88 -7.00 25.81 7.30
C ARG A 88 -6.82 26.99 6.35
N VAL A 89 -6.08 28.01 6.77
CA VAL A 89 -5.81 29.23 5.97
C VAL A 89 -5.12 28.89 4.65
N VAL A 90 -4.13 27.99 4.66
CA VAL A 90 -3.46 27.55 3.42
C VAL A 90 -4.45 26.82 2.50
N ALA A 91 -5.32 25.98 3.05
CA ALA A 91 -6.33 25.27 2.27
C ALA A 91 -7.42 26.21 1.72
N GLU A 92 -7.87 27.19 2.50
CA GLU A 92 -8.84 28.22 2.08
C GLU A 92 -8.28 29.08 0.95
N ASN A 93 -7.07 29.61 1.11
CA ASN A 93 -6.41 30.41 0.08
C ASN A 93 -6.15 29.59 -1.21
N ALA A 94 -5.79 28.32 -1.07
CA ALA A 94 -5.62 27.43 -2.22
C ALA A 94 -6.94 27.14 -2.92
N SER A 95 -8.02 26.90 -2.16
CA SER A 95 -9.37 26.67 -2.66
C SER A 95 -9.90 27.87 -3.45
N MET A 96 -9.69 29.09 -2.95
CA MET A 96 -10.08 30.33 -3.64
C MET A 96 -9.45 30.45 -5.04
N ASN A 97 -8.21 29.98 -5.21
CA ASN A 97 -7.51 30.01 -6.50
C ASN A 97 -7.96 28.92 -7.48
N LEU A 98 -8.59 27.85 -7.00
CA LEU A 98 -9.03 26.72 -7.82
C LEU A 98 -10.52 26.81 -8.19
N GLY A 99 -11.35 27.36 -7.29
CA GLY A 99 -12.79 27.56 -7.47
C GLY A 99 -13.65 26.28 -7.37
N ASP A 100 -13.15 25.12 -7.81
CA ASP A 100 -13.89 23.86 -7.86
C ASP A 100 -13.58 22.87 -6.70
N VAL A 101 -12.56 23.15 -5.90
CA VAL A 101 -12.12 22.29 -4.78
C VAL A 101 -12.35 22.99 -3.45
N SER A 102 -12.99 22.32 -2.49
CA SER A 102 -13.22 22.89 -1.15
C SER A 102 -11.97 22.83 -0.26
N PRO A 103 -11.83 23.70 0.76
CA PRO A 103 -10.71 23.65 1.70
C PRO A 103 -10.59 22.30 2.41
N GLU A 104 -11.72 21.68 2.78
CA GLU A 104 -11.77 20.39 3.48
C GLU A 104 -11.27 19.25 2.57
N GLN A 105 -11.58 19.31 1.27
CA GLN A 105 -11.06 18.37 0.30
C GLN A 105 -9.54 18.48 0.20
N ILE A 106 -9.01 19.71 0.14
CA ILE A 106 -7.56 19.97 0.12
C ILE A 106 -6.90 19.42 1.39
N GLN A 107 -7.42 19.74 2.57
CA GLN A 107 -6.85 19.25 3.84
C GLN A 107 -6.83 17.73 3.94
N LYS A 108 -7.82 17.04 3.36
CA LYS A 108 -7.90 15.58 3.37
C LYS A 108 -6.82 14.93 2.47
N VAL A 109 -6.51 15.55 1.33
CA VAL A 109 -5.55 14.98 0.35
C VAL A 109 -4.14 15.54 0.46
N LEU A 110 -3.98 16.68 1.15
CA LEU A 110 -2.70 17.32 1.40
C LEU A 110 -1.95 16.60 2.50
N LYS A 111 -0.71 16.21 2.20
CA LYS A 111 0.25 15.71 3.18
C LYS A 111 1.45 16.63 3.21
N VAL A 112 1.75 17.16 4.38
CA VAL A 112 2.93 17.99 4.63
C VAL A 112 3.88 17.22 5.53
N THR A 113 5.07 16.91 5.00
CA THR A 113 6.06 16.04 5.64
C THR A 113 7.36 16.79 5.88
N PRO A 114 7.73 17.08 7.13
CA PRO A 114 9.07 17.56 7.46
C PRO A 114 10.08 16.42 7.23
N GLN A 115 11.15 16.69 6.51
CA GLN A 115 12.25 15.73 6.32
C GLN A 115 13.19 15.81 7.52
N VAL A 116 13.32 14.69 8.24
CA VAL A 116 14.09 14.59 9.49
C VAL A 116 15.55 15.00 9.26
N ASP A 117 16.12 15.76 10.19
CA ASP A 117 17.50 16.26 10.15
C ASP A 117 17.85 17.12 8.91
N THR A 118 16.83 17.70 8.27
CA THR A 118 17.02 18.61 7.13
C THR A 118 16.22 19.90 7.29
N GLN A 119 16.47 20.86 6.40
CA GLN A 119 15.72 22.10 6.22
C GLN A 119 14.55 21.96 5.22
N ILE A 120 14.14 20.74 4.91
CA ILE A 120 13.23 20.45 3.81
C ILE A 120 11.84 20.11 4.33
N VAL A 121 10.83 20.73 3.73
CA VAL A 121 9.43 20.33 3.84
C VAL A 121 8.96 19.85 2.47
N GLU A 122 8.42 18.64 2.45
CA GLU A 122 7.79 18.07 1.27
C GLU A 122 6.27 18.19 1.40
N LEU A 123 5.65 18.82 0.41
CA LEU A 123 4.20 18.87 0.29
C LEU A 123 3.77 17.92 -0.82
N LYS A 124 2.73 17.12 -0.56
CA LYS A 124 2.15 16.16 -1.49
C LYS A 124 0.65 16.31 -1.55
N VAL A 125 0.11 16.29 -2.75
CA VAL A 125 -1.34 16.21 -2.99
C VAL A 125 -1.63 15.01 -3.87
N VAL A 126 -2.67 14.26 -3.49
CA VAL A 126 -3.17 13.13 -4.28
C VAL A 126 -4.52 13.44 -4.92
N SER A 127 -4.71 13.06 -6.18
CA SER A 127 -5.97 13.21 -6.90
C SER A 127 -6.19 12.09 -7.92
N ASN A 128 -7.44 11.87 -8.31
CA ASN A 128 -7.76 10.91 -9.38
C ASN A 128 -7.53 11.46 -10.79
N SER A 129 -7.21 12.75 -10.93
CA SER A 129 -6.77 13.35 -12.19
C SER A 129 -5.34 13.89 -12.04
N PRO A 130 -4.45 13.62 -13.02
CA PRO A 130 -3.07 14.11 -12.97
C PRO A 130 -3.02 15.64 -13.03
N GLU A 131 -3.89 16.26 -13.84
CA GLU A 131 -3.99 17.72 -13.96
C GLU A 131 -4.51 18.35 -12.67
N LYS A 132 -5.55 17.77 -12.06
CA LYS A 132 -6.07 18.27 -10.78
C LYS A 132 -5.05 18.15 -9.65
N ALA A 133 -4.27 17.06 -9.61
CA ALA A 133 -3.19 16.92 -8.63
C ALA A 133 -2.16 18.05 -8.76
N TYR A 134 -1.75 18.34 -10.00
CA TYR A 134 -0.81 19.42 -10.30
C TYR A 134 -1.35 20.81 -9.92
N LEU A 135 -2.58 21.14 -10.34
CA LEU A 135 -3.21 22.43 -10.04
C LEU A 135 -3.37 22.63 -8.53
N MET A 136 -3.86 21.61 -7.82
CA MET A 136 -3.97 21.67 -6.36
C MET A 136 -2.62 21.87 -5.69
N MET A 137 -1.59 21.13 -6.12
CA MET A 137 -0.26 21.25 -5.52
C MET A 137 0.33 22.65 -5.76
N ASN A 138 0.18 23.23 -6.95
CA ASN A 138 0.61 24.60 -7.20
C ASN A 138 -0.13 25.64 -6.36
N ALA A 139 -1.46 25.52 -6.26
CA ALA A 139 -2.27 26.43 -5.45
C ALA A 139 -1.91 26.35 -3.96
N VAL A 140 -1.71 25.13 -3.44
CA VAL A 140 -1.28 24.90 -2.06
C VAL A 140 0.13 25.44 -1.83
N SER A 141 1.09 25.16 -2.71
CA SER A 141 2.47 25.67 -2.58
C SER A 141 2.52 27.20 -2.55
N ASN A 142 1.78 27.87 -3.43
CA ASN A 142 1.71 29.33 -3.45
C ASN A 142 1.08 29.88 -2.17
N SER A 143 -0.04 29.29 -1.73
CA SER A 143 -0.74 29.71 -0.50
C SER A 143 0.13 29.49 0.74
N PHE A 144 0.86 28.38 0.79
CA PHE A 144 1.81 28.08 1.83
C PHE A 144 2.95 29.10 1.90
N ILE A 145 3.55 29.48 0.77
CA ILE A 145 4.62 30.48 0.73
C ILE A 145 4.11 31.84 1.20
N GLN A 146 2.93 32.26 0.75
CA GLN A 146 2.32 33.53 1.17
C GLN A 146 2.05 33.55 2.67
N GLU A 147 1.40 32.50 3.20
CA GLU A 147 1.06 32.43 4.61
C GLU A 147 2.30 32.31 5.50
N SER A 148 3.31 31.57 5.04
CA SER A 148 4.57 31.45 5.75
C SER A 148 5.34 32.77 5.80
N LYS A 149 5.33 33.57 4.73
CA LYS A 149 5.89 34.94 4.72
C LYS A 149 5.12 35.88 5.63
N ARG A 150 3.80 35.71 5.75
CA ARG A 150 2.95 36.50 6.64
C ARG A 150 3.26 36.22 8.12
N ILE A 151 3.45 34.95 8.49
CA ILE A 151 3.70 34.53 9.87
C ILE A 151 5.17 34.76 10.26
N TYR A 152 6.11 34.49 9.34
CA TYR A 152 7.55 34.66 9.54
C TYR A 152 8.19 35.49 8.41
N PRO A 153 8.07 36.83 8.45
CA PRO A 153 8.59 37.71 7.39
C PRO A 153 10.11 37.63 7.19
N SER A 154 10.85 37.31 8.25
CA SER A 154 12.31 37.16 8.23
C SER A 154 12.79 35.76 7.77
N GLY A 155 11.87 34.83 7.52
CA GLY A 155 12.20 33.49 7.04
C GLY A 155 12.53 33.48 5.54
N ASN A 156 13.52 32.69 5.15
CA ASN A 156 13.84 32.44 3.75
C ASN A 156 13.19 31.13 3.31
N ILE A 157 12.32 31.22 2.31
CA ILE A 157 11.56 30.08 1.77
C ILE A 157 11.90 29.97 0.29
N GLN A 158 12.44 28.84 -0.13
CA GLN A 158 12.81 28.61 -1.52
C GLN A 158 12.19 27.30 -2.02
N VAL A 159 11.56 27.37 -3.19
CA VAL A 159 11.06 26.18 -3.87
C VAL A 159 12.25 25.49 -4.53
N MET A 160 12.62 24.31 -4.03
CA MET A 160 13.70 23.49 -4.60
C MET A 160 13.21 22.75 -5.84
N ASP A 161 12.05 22.09 -5.72
CA ASP A 161 11.41 21.39 -6.83
C ASP A 161 9.92 21.79 -6.88
N GLY A 162 9.53 22.43 -7.97
CA GLY A 162 8.14 22.78 -8.25
C GLY A 162 7.30 21.54 -8.62
N ALA A 163 5.97 21.67 -8.48
CA ALA A 163 5.07 20.62 -8.92
C ALA A 163 5.21 20.36 -10.42
N LYS A 164 5.04 19.10 -10.83
CA LYS A 164 4.96 18.67 -12.23
C LYS A 164 3.71 17.82 -12.41
N ILE A 165 3.19 17.76 -13.63
CA ILE A 165 2.07 16.87 -13.94
C ILE A 165 2.57 15.42 -13.83
N PRO A 166 1.96 14.60 -12.96
CA PRO A 166 2.38 13.21 -12.79
C PRO A 166 2.01 12.36 -14.00
N GLU A 167 3.01 11.74 -14.63
CA GLU A 167 2.82 10.89 -15.82
C GLU A 167 2.26 9.50 -15.48
N ARG A 168 2.50 9.01 -14.27
CA ARG A 168 2.12 7.67 -13.83
C ARG A 168 1.34 7.71 -12.52
N PRO A 169 0.31 6.88 -12.35
CA PRO A 169 -0.40 6.79 -11.09
C PRO A 169 0.46 6.13 -10.01
N VAL A 170 0.37 6.63 -8.78
CA VAL A 170 1.03 6.04 -7.60
C VAL A 170 0.23 4.86 -7.03
N LYS A 171 -1.08 4.79 -7.31
CA LYS A 171 -1.97 3.69 -6.88
C LYS A 171 -3.00 3.35 -7.95
N PRO A 172 -3.48 2.09 -7.99
CA PRO A 172 -3.01 0.94 -7.18
C PRO A 172 -1.68 0.38 -7.68
N ASN A 173 -0.88 -0.22 -6.79
CA ASN A 173 0.30 -0.98 -7.20
C ASN A 173 -0.15 -2.35 -7.74
N LYS A 174 -0.37 -2.41 -9.06
CA LYS A 174 -0.93 -3.57 -9.76
C LYS A 174 -0.14 -4.86 -9.51
N ALA A 175 1.18 -4.77 -9.56
CA ALA A 175 2.06 -5.92 -9.36
C ALA A 175 1.95 -6.45 -7.92
N LEU A 176 2.04 -5.55 -6.94
CA LEU A 176 1.91 -5.91 -5.53
C LEU A 176 0.55 -6.55 -5.23
N ASN A 177 -0.54 -5.99 -5.75
CA ASN A 177 -1.89 -6.51 -5.54
C ASN A 177 -2.05 -7.92 -6.14
N LEU A 178 -1.53 -8.16 -7.34
CA LEU A 178 -1.58 -9.48 -7.99
C LEU A 178 -0.75 -10.52 -7.21
N VAL A 179 0.46 -10.17 -6.77
CA VAL A 179 1.30 -11.06 -5.95
C VAL A 179 0.62 -11.37 -4.62
N ALA A 180 0.08 -10.36 -3.95
CA ALA A 180 -0.66 -10.54 -2.71
C ALA A 180 -1.88 -11.46 -2.90
N ALA A 181 -2.66 -11.25 -3.97
CA ALA A 181 -3.81 -12.10 -4.30
C ALA A 181 -3.41 -13.53 -4.62
N PHE A 182 -2.30 -13.73 -5.34
CA PHE A 182 -1.76 -15.06 -5.63
C PHE A 182 -1.35 -15.78 -4.34
N VAL A 183 -0.59 -15.13 -3.46
CA VAL A 183 -0.12 -15.74 -2.19
C VAL A 183 -1.31 -16.07 -1.29
N ILE A 184 -2.25 -15.14 -1.11
CA ILE A 184 -3.45 -15.35 -0.30
C ILE A 184 -4.31 -16.46 -0.91
N GLY A 185 -4.51 -16.46 -2.23
CA GLY A 185 -5.27 -17.49 -2.94
C GLY A 185 -4.63 -18.87 -2.84
N LEU A 186 -3.30 -18.95 -2.89
CA LEU A 186 -2.56 -20.19 -2.72
C LEU A 186 -2.70 -20.74 -1.29
N MET A 187 -2.51 -19.88 -0.28
CA MET A 187 -2.69 -20.30 1.11
C MET A 187 -4.13 -20.75 1.40
N ALA A 188 -5.11 -19.99 0.91
CA ALA A 188 -6.53 -20.32 1.08
C ALA A 188 -6.90 -21.64 0.37
N SER A 189 -6.41 -21.85 -0.84
CA SER A 189 -6.70 -23.08 -1.60
C SER A 189 -6.02 -24.32 -1.02
N ILE A 190 -4.82 -24.19 -0.46
CA ILE A 190 -4.17 -25.25 0.32
C ILE A 190 -4.99 -25.58 1.56
N GLY A 191 -5.38 -24.57 2.35
CA GLY A 191 -6.22 -24.77 3.54
C GLY A 191 -7.57 -25.42 3.21
N LEU A 192 -8.22 -24.97 2.14
CA LEU A 192 -9.47 -25.54 1.65
C LEU A 192 -9.28 -26.97 1.15
N SER A 193 -8.15 -27.29 0.52
CA SER A 193 -7.82 -28.65 0.10
C SER A 193 -7.71 -29.60 1.30
N PHE A 194 -7.10 -29.15 2.40
CA PHE A 194 -7.03 -29.93 3.64
C PHE A 194 -8.40 -30.08 4.30
N ALA A 195 -9.18 -28.99 4.40
CA ALA A 195 -10.52 -29.04 4.95
C ALA A 195 -11.42 -30.01 4.17
N LEU A 196 -11.34 -29.99 2.83
CA LEU A 196 -12.09 -30.89 1.96
C LEU A 196 -11.59 -32.34 2.01
N GLU A 197 -10.34 -32.62 2.38
CA GLU A 197 -9.89 -34.00 2.64
C GLU A 197 -10.31 -34.47 4.04
N TYR A 198 -10.24 -33.59 5.04
CA TYR A 198 -10.67 -33.90 6.41
C TYR A 198 -12.18 -34.20 6.48
N MET A 199 -12.99 -33.47 5.70
CA MET A 199 -14.43 -33.72 5.59
C MET A 199 -14.79 -34.89 4.66
N ASP A 200 -13.84 -35.40 3.86
CA ASP A 200 -14.07 -36.53 2.96
C ASP A 200 -13.90 -37.85 3.74
N SER A 201 -15.02 -38.38 4.25
CA SER A 201 -15.08 -39.64 5.00
C SER A 201 -15.17 -40.89 4.10
N THR A 202 -14.72 -40.81 2.85
CA THR A 202 -14.79 -41.94 1.92
C THR A 202 -13.60 -42.88 2.11
N ILE A 203 -13.86 -44.16 2.34
CA ILE A 203 -12.86 -45.23 2.34
C ILE A 203 -12.44 -45.48 0.89
N LYS A 204 -11.17 -45.22 0.55
CA LYS A 204 -10.68 -45.28 -0.85
C LYS A 204 -9.61 -46.34 -1.08
N SER A 205 -9.04 -46.91 -0.02
CA SER A 205 -8.01 -47.94 -0.11
C SER A 205 -8.30 -49.13 0.80
N GLU A 206 -7.66 -50.26 0.50
CA GLU A 206 -7.71 -51.49 1.32
C GLU A 206 -7.15 -51.26 2.73
N GLU A 207 -6.14 -50.40 2.85
CA GLU A 207 -5.59 -49.96 4.12
C GLU A 207 -6.60 -49.13 4.92
N ASP A 208 -7.46 -48.33 4.27
CA ASP A 208 -8.55 -47.62 4.95
C ASP A 208 -9.59 -48.60 5.52
N ILE A 209 -9.90 -49.70 4.82
CA ILE A 209 -10.84 -50.74 5.32
C ILE A 209 -10.29 -51.38 6.59
N ASN A 210 -9.03 -51.83 6.55
CA ASN A 210 -8.42 -52.51 7.68
C ASN A 210 -8.22 -51.56 8.88
N LYS A 211 -7.98 -50.27 8.61
CA LYS A 211 -7.73 -49.24 9.63
C LYS A 211 -8.99 -48.67 10.29
N TYR A 212 -10.08 -48.50 9.54
CA TYR A 212 -11.32 -47.90 10.05
C TYR A 212 -12.38 -48.93 10.43
N LEU A 213 -12.40 -50.09 9.77
CA LEU A 213 -13.40 -51.12 9.99
C LEU A 213 -12.82 -52.33 10.74
N GLU A 214 -11.50 -52.45 10.88
CA GLU A 214 -10.81 -53.62 11.48
C GLU A 214 -11.24 -54.96 10.85
N LEU A 215 -11.72 -54.91 9.60
CA LEU A 215 -12.20 -56.07 8.88
C LEU A 215 -11.17 -56.53 7.85
N PRO A 216 -10.94 -57.84 7.73
CA PRO A 216 -10.07 -58.39 6.68
C PRO A 216 -10.70 -58.16 5.30
N VAL A 217 -9.90 -57.63 4.37
CA VAL A 217 -10.30 -57.44 2.97
C VAL A 217 -10.41 -58.81 2.31
N VAL A 218 -11.64 -59.20 1.94
CA VAL A 218 -11.95 -60.54 1.40
C VAL A 218 -11.71 -60.64 -0.12
N GLY A 219 -11.62 -59.50 -0.80
CA GLY A 219 -11.34 -59.43 -2.24
C GLY A 219 -11.46 -58.02 -2.79
N ILE A 220 -10.72 -57.76 -3.88
CA ILE A 220 -10.69 -56.47 -4.57
C ILE A 220 -11.31 -56.68 -5.94
N VAL A 221 -12.33 -55.89 -6.28
CA VAL A 221 -12.88 -55.89 -7.64
C VAL A 221 -12.14 -54.80 -8.44
N PRO A 222 -11.25 -55.17 -9.38
CA PRO A 222 -10.48 -54.20 -10.14
C PRO A 222 -11.42 -53.36 -11.02
N LYS A 223 -11.21 -52.04 -11.06
CA LYS A 223 -12.06 -51.08 -11.79
C LYS A 223 -11.84 -51.08 -13.31
N ASN A 224 -11.43 -52.22 -13.87
CA ASN A 224 -11.15 -52.38 -15.30
C ASN A 224 -11.94 -53.60 -15.80
N ALA A 225 -13.16 -53.36 -16.26
CA ALA A 225 -13.79 -54.23 -17.23
C ALA A 225 -13.43 -53.68 -18.62
N GLU A 226 -12.35 -54.16 -19.20
CA GLU A 226 -12.26 -54.16 -20.66
C GLU A 226 -13.17 -55.27 -21.18
N ILE A 227 -14.15 -54.87 -21.99
CA ILE A 227 -14.79 -55.72 -23.00
C ILE A 227 -14.71 -54.94 -24.31
#